data_AF-I7LI88-F1
#
_entry.id   AF-I7LI88-F1
#
_cell.length_a   1.000
_cell.length_b   1.000
_cell.length_c   1.000
_cell.angle_alpha   90.00
_cell.angle_beta   90.00
_cell.angle_gamma   90.00
#
_symmetry.space_group_name_H-M   'P 1'
#
loop_
_entity.id
_entity.type
_entity.pdbx_description
1 polymer ?
#
loop_
_entity_poly.entity_id
_entity_poly.type
_entity_poly.pdbx_seq_one_letter_code
_entity_poly.pdbx_strand_id
1 'polypeptide(L)'
;MQVLDFLKSNEDINKLFSVYKNEFSGSFKRIKRSEKKKKLAIKKNSQIIFLKWFYSTLIDNTYFSPANIFNRIIYENFGDEVAVLPNVVPIFIENEIRDFRIEYRVFTLDNNSIFDDIRSLQRFFLGKKFELKKMDFKTIFENVQDNIFVKDEYYLFQLFNIASYFSAFSYEDIGKKVFLTGNDFDVNFFNDSKSYLKIIDFWLPIAAQLFENFFGNMNPYTVSCLKRYIKNKTMLQKLLDKTLAALSINKDEFVNYALGIDNDESKNYYENYFIVSAYLVKYFVIPLSYFIPIIQPCYISKVNFDFIFNDAEIILKEGYSSYDLLNDPFLIYDLSHFGNKLMKRSDRSRLQDVFDTPVNIDEILMTKNEIYSNPEMQDFWQNIDPKELEELIKLLDEKVEEMVVEEKPKRKIHKEGNVIHLFNNKK
;
A
#
# COMPACT_ATOMS: atom_id res chain seq x y z
N MET A 1 4.21 4.41 28.60
CA MET A 1 5.16 3.74 27.67
C MET A 1 5.15 4.51 26.37
N GLN A 2 6.29 4.97 25.86
CA GLN A 2 6.31 5.65 24.55
C GLN A 2 5.92 4.63 23.47
N VAL A 3 5.12 5.01 22.47
CA VAL A 3 4.62 4.11 21.40
C VAL A 3 5.75 3.27 20.80
N LEU A 4 6.92 3.87 20.59
CA LEU A 4 8.10 3.20 20.07
C LEU A 4 8.66 2.09 20.97
N ASP A 5 8.59 2.25 22.29
CA ASP A 5 9.04 1.22 23.23
C ASP A 5 8.11 0.01 23.18
N PHE A 6 6.79 0.26 23.15
CA PHE A 6 5.79 -0.79 22.96
C PHE A 6 6.06 -1.59 21.68
N LEU A 7 6.27 -0.91 20.56
CA LEU A 7 6.49 -1.55 19.26
C LEU A 7 7.72 -2.47 19.25
N LYS A 8 8.77 -2.10 19.99
CA LYS A 8 10.01 -2.89 20.08
C LYS A 8 9.87 -4.09 21.00
N SER A 9 9.10 -3.96 22.09
CA SER A 9 8.93 -5.02 23.08
C SER A 9 7.74 -5.95 22.81
N ASN A 10 6.83 -5.59 21.91
CA ASN A 10 5.63 -6.38 21.65
C ASN A 10 5.96 -7.68 20.89
N GLU A 11 5.67 -8.82 21.51
CA GLU A 11 6.00 -10.15 20.97
C GLU A 11 5.23 -10.46 19.68
N ASP A 12 3.97 -10.08 19.59
CA ASP A 12 3.11 -10.35 18.43
C ASP A 12 3.61 -9.58 17.19
N ILE A 13 3.93 -8.30 17.34
CA ILE A 13 4.55 -7.50 16.28
C ILE A 13 5.87 -8.14 15.83
N ASN A 14 6.69 -8.61 16.78
CA ASN A 14 7.96 -9.27 16.48
C ASN A 14 7.75 -10.62 15.76
N LYS A 15 6.74 -11.42 16.14
CA LYS A 15 6.35 -12.66 15.44
C LYS A 15 5.91 -12.35 14.01
N LEU A 16 5.07 -11.34 13.82
CA LEU A 16 4.57 -10.93 12.50
C LEU A 16 5.72 -10.56 11.56
N PHE A 17 6.68 -9.73 12.01
CA PHE A 17 7.82 -9.38 11.16
C PHE A 17 8.82 -10.52 11.00
N SER A 18 8.91 -11.44 11.96
CA SER A 18 9.69 -12.68 11.80
C SER A 18 9.20 -13.52 10.61
N VAL A 19 7.90 -13.51 10.30
CA VAL A 19 7.35 -14.16 9.10
C VAL A 19 7.95 -13.58 7.82
N TYR A 20 7.92 -12.25 7.66
CA TYR A 20 8.53 -11.59 6.50
C TYR A 20 10.01 -11.95 6.35
N LYS A 21 10.77 -11.81 7.45
CA LYS A 21 12.22 -12.06 7.44
C LYS A 21 12.53 -13.50 7.02
N ASN A 22 11.77 -14.47 7.53
CA ASN A 22 11.97 -15.89 7.23
C ASN A 22 11.59 -16.24 5.80
N GLU A 23 10.43 -15.78 5.31
CA GLU A 23 9.96 -16.07 3.95
C GLU A 23 10.86 -15.39 2.90
N PHE A 24 11.16 -14.11 3.08
CA PHE A 24 12.05 -13.35 2.19
C PHE A 24 13.45 -13.98 2.14
N SER A 25 14.04 -14.30 3.31
CA SER A 25 15.36 -14.93 3.38
C SER A 25 15.36 -16.33 2.79
N GLY A 26 14.29 -17.10 3.02
CA GLY A 26 14.14 -18.45 2.49
C GLY A 26 14.16 -18.46 0.97
N SER A 27 13.36 -17.60 0.34
CA SER A 27 13.37 -17.40 -1.12
C SER A 27 14.69 -16.86 -1.62
N PHE A 28 15.28 -15.87 -0.96
CA PHE A 28 16.51 -15.25 -1.45
C PHE A 28 17.70 -16.21 -1.41
N LYS A 29 17.78 -17.09 -0.40
CA LYS A 29 18.83 -18.12 -0.30
C LYS A 29 18.77 -19.16 -1.42
N ARG A 30 17.60 -19.35 -2.05
CA ARG A 30 17.45 -20.25 -3.22
C ARG A 30 18.06 -19.65 -4.50
N ILE A 31 18.28 -18.34 -4.55
CA ILE A 31 18.90 -17.67 -5.69
C ILE A 31 20.39 -17.96 -5.72
N LYS A 32 20.88 -18.47 -6.86
CA LYS A 32 22.30 -18.84 -7.02
C LYS A 32 23.18 -17.59 -6.92
N ARG A 33 24.40 -17.76 -6.41
CA ARG A 33 25.39 -16.68 -6.34
C ARG A 33 25.74 -16.07 -7.71
N SER A 34 25.59 -16.86 -8.78
CA SER A 34 25.79 -16.40 -10.17
C SER A 34 24.71 -15.43 -10.66
N GLU A 35 23.51 -15.43 -10.06
CA GLU A 35 22.36 -14.61 -10.46
C GLU A 35 22.45 -13.19 -9.88
N LYS A 36 23.57 -12.50 -10.15
CA LYS A 36 23.86 -11.17 -9.59
C LYS A 36 22.82 -10.11 -9.98
N LYS A 37 22.25 -10.19 -11.18
CA LYS A 37 21.24 -9.24 -11.68
C LYS A 37 19.95 -9.34 -10.87
N LYS A 38 19.42 -10.55 -10.69
CA LYS A 38 18.29 -10.84 -9.81
C LYS A 38 18.50 -10.33 -8.38
N LYS A 39 19.64 -10.64 -7.76
CA LYS A 39 19.97 -10.16 -6.41
C LYS A 39 20.00 -8.62 -6.34
N LEU A 40 20.57 -7.96 -7.33
CA LEU A 40 20.58 -6.49 -7.43
C LEU A 40 19.16 -5.93 -7.59
N ALA A 41 18.33 -6.56 -8.41
CA ALA A 41 16.95 -6.17 -8.64
C ALA A 41 16.11 -6.25 -7.36
N ILE A 42 16.25 -7.34 -6.61
CA ILE A 42 15.57 -7.50 -5.31
C ILE A 42 16.05 -6.44 -4.32
N LYS A 43 17.36 -6.17 -4.27
CA LYS A 43 17.91 -5.11 -3.41
C LYS A 43 17.28 -3.75 -3.73
N LYS A 44 17.24 -3.38 -5.00
CA LYS A 44 16.67 -2.10 -5.47
C LYS A 44 15.17 -1.98 -5.21
N ASN A 45 14.43 -3.09 -5.29
CA ASN A 45 12.98 -3.11 -5.12
C ASN A 45 12.52 -3.52 -3.72
N SER A 46 13.45 -3.66 -2.75
CA SER A 46 13.15 -4.20 -1.41
C SER A 46 12.05 -3.44 -0.67
N GLN A 47 12.01 -2.11 -0.80
CA GLN A 47 10.97 -1.25 -0.21
C GLN A 47 9.57 -1.58 -0.75
N ILE A 48 9.45 -1.77 -2.07
CA ILE A 48 8.19 -2.08 -2.75
C ILE A 48 7.76 -3.52 -2.47
N ILE A 49 8.72 -4.45 -2.44
CA ILE A 49 8.47 -5.86 -2.07
C ILE A 49 7.94 -5.95 -0.64
N PHE A 50 8.52 -5.21 0.31
CA PHE A 50 8.00 -5.13 1.68
C PHE A 50 6.57 -4.56 1.69
N LEU A 51 6.31 -3.47 0.97
CA LEU A 51 4.98 -2.86 0.89
C LEU A 51 3.94 -3.85 0.35
N LYS A 52 4.25 -4.58 -0.73
CA LYS A 52 3.38 -5.62 -1.28
C LYS A 52 3.07 -6.68 -0.22
N TRP A 53 4.10 -7.20 0.45
CA TRP A 53 3.92 -8.20 1.52
C TRP A 53 3.09 -7.67 2.69
N PHE A 54 3.36 -6.44 3.14
CA PHE A 54 2.69 -5.86 4.31
C PHE A 54 1.18 -5.70 4.10
N TYR A 55 0.77 -5.36 2.87
CA TYR A 55 -0.63 -5.25 2.50
C TYR A 55 -1.24 -6.52 1.92
N SER A 56 -0.45 -7.54 1.58
CA SER A 56 -0.95 -8.84 1.17
C SER A 56 -1.39 -9.69 2.36
N THR A 57 -2.30 -10.60 2.12
CA THR A 57 -2.77 -11.51 3.16
C THR A 57 -1.71 -12.53 3.55
N LEU A 58 -1.74 -12.99 4.80
CA LEU A 58 -0.94 -14.14 5.24
C LEU A 58 -1.55 -15.47 4.80
N ILE A 59 -2.85 -15.48 4.53
CA ILE A 59 -3.66 -16.60 4.04
C ILE A 59 -4.51 -16.06 2.88
N ASP A 60 -4.50 -16.74 1.73
CA ASP A 60 -5.22 -16.31 0.53
C ASP A 60 -6.73 -16.13 0.80
N ASN A 61 -7.32 -15.15 0.11
CA ASN A 61 -8.74 -14.77 0.19
C ASN A 61 -9.25 -14.37 1.59
N THR A 62 -8.34 -14.01 2.49
CA THR A 62 -8.66 -13.49 3.82
C THR A 62 -8.48 -11.97 3.89
N TYR A 63 -8.71 -11.37 5.06
CA TYR A 63 -8.26 -10.00 5.36
C TYR A 63 -7.12 -9.97 6.37
N PHE A 64 -6.52 -11.13 6.66
CA PHE A 64 -5.42 -11.28 7.61
C PHE A 64 -4.09 -10.85 6.97
N SER A 65 -4.03 -9.59 6.53
CA SER A 65 -2.79 -8.95 6.11
C SER A 65 -1.96 -8.53 7.33
N PRO A 66 -0.62 -8.52 7.23
CA PRO A 66 0.23 -7.94 8.26
C PRO A 66 -0.20 -6.53 8.65
N ALA A 67 -0.62 -5.71 7.68
CA ALA A 67 -1.08 -4.36 7.95
C ALA A 67 -2.35 -4.33 8.81
N ASN A 68 -3.32 -5.20 8.56
CA ASN A 68 -4.56 -5.26 9.35
C ASN A 68 -4.30 -5.76 10.77
N ILE A 69 -3.49 -6.81 10.89
CA ILE A 69 -3.06 -7.36 12.18
C ILE A 69 -2.30 -6.31 12.99
N PHE A 70 -1.27 -5.70 12.39
CA PHE A 70 -0.44 -4.70 13.03
C PHE A 70 -1.26 -3.50 13.48
N ASN A 71 -2.07 -2.92 12.58
CA ASN A 71 -2.89 -1.75 12.93
C ASN A 71 -3.94 -2.06 13.99
N ARG A 72 -4.45 -3.29 14.04
CA ARG A 72 -5.37 -3.70 15.09
C ARG A 72 -4.67 -3.74 16.45
N ILE A 73 -3.45 -4.28 16.53
CA ILE A 73 -2.64 -4.25 17.76
C ILE A 73 -2.39 -2.80 18.21
N ILE A 74 -2.10 -1.89 17.29
CA ILE A 74 -1.96 -0.46 17.61
C ILE A 74 -3.27 0.11 18.14
N TYR A 75 -4.39 -0.14 17.47
CA TYR A 75 -5.70 0.35 17.88
C TYR A 75 -6.12 -0.14 19.27
N GLU A 76 -5.85 -1.40 19.60
CA GLU A 76 -6.16 -1.97 20.92
C GLU A 76 -5.39 -1.30 22.06
N ASN A 77 -4.18 -0.83 21.78
CA ASN A 77 -3.29 -0.23 22.79
C ASN A 77 -3.37 1.30 22.85
N PHE A 78 -3.64 1.96 21.71
CA PHE A 78 -3.56 3.43 21.58
C PHE A 78 -4.82 4.08 20.98
N GLY A 79 -5.85 3.29 20.68
CA GLY A 79 -7.09 3.79 20.07
C GLY A 79 -6.90 4.32 18.64
N ASP A 80 -7.81 5.19 18.22
CA ASP A 80 -7.79 5.81 16.89
C ASP A 80 -6.99 7.13 16.84
N GLU A 81 -6.31 7.49 17.92
CA GLU A 81 -5.52 8.73 18.03
C GLU A 81 -4.14 8.60 17.38
N VAL A 82 -3.65 7.36 17.29
CA VAL A 82 -2.30 7.03 16.84
C VAL A 82 -2.39 6.10 15.65
N ALA A 83 -1.58 6.38 14.62
CA ALA A 83 -1.25 5.41 13.60
C ALA A 83 0.25 5.18 13.58
N VAL A 84 0.66 3.96 13.22
CA VAL A 84 2.06 3.61 13.07
C VAL A 84 2.24 2.98 11.70
N LEU A 85 3.26 3.44 10.98
CA LEU A 85 3.73 2.76 9.78
C LEU A 85 5.04 2.06 10.09
N PRO A 86 5.11 0.73 9.92
CA PRO A 86 6.37 0.01 9.98
C PRO A 86 7.07 0.07 8.63
N ASN A 87 8.41 0.03 8.65
CA ASN A 87 9.23 -0.20 7.47
C ASN A 87 10.30 -1.24 7.81
N VAL A 88 10.42 -2.29 6.99
CA VAL A 88 11.46 -3.31 7.15
C VAL A 88 12.46 -3.18 6.01
N VAL A 89 13.70 -2.82 6.35
CA VAL A 89 14.80 -2.60 5.40
C VAL A 89 15.77 -3.77 5.48
N PRO A 90 15.90 -4.60 4.43
CA PRO A 90 16.90 -5.66 4.40
C PRO A 90 18.32 -5.08 4.33
N ILE A 91 19.25 -5.65 5.10
CA ILE A 91 20.66 -5.28 5.13
C ILE A 91 21.44 -6.29 4.29
N PHE A 92 22.05 -5.81 3.20
CA PHE A 92 22.85 -6.62 2.29
C PHE A 92 24.35 -6.36 2.49
N ILE A 93 25.13 -7.43 2.67
CA ILE A 93 26.61 -7.40 2.64
C ILE A 93 27.08 -8.37 1.55
N GLU A 94 27.89 -7.88 0.62
CA GLU A 94 28.38 -8.68 -0.53
C GLU A 94 27.26 -9.30 -1.38
N ASN A 95 26.13 -8.60 -1.52
CA ASN A 95 24.89 -9.08 -2.18
C ASN A 95 24.20 -10.26 -1.50
N GLU A 96 24.56 -10.58 -0.25
CA GLU A 96 23.83 -11.54 0.58
C GLU A 96 23.06 -10.80 1.68
N ILE A 97 21.86 -11.27 2.00
CA ILE A 97 21.09 -10.76 3.13
C ILE A 97 21.77 -11.17 4.42
N ARG A 98 22.00 -10.20 5.31
CA ARG A 98 22.58 -10.44 6.64
C ARG A 98 21.59 -10.24 7.76
N ASP A 99 20.75 -9.21 7.66
CA ASP A 99 19.80 -8.83 8.70
C ASP A 99 18.68 -7.98 8.11
N PHE A 100 17.73 -7.56 8.95
CA PHE A 100 16.65 -6.65 8.63
C PHE A 100 16.51 -5.60 9.73
N ARG A 101 16.60 -4.33 9.35
CA ARG A 101 16.30 -3.22 10.24
C ARG A 101 14.81 -2.91 10.18
N ILE A 102 14.17 -2.79 11.34
CA ILE A 102 12.77 -2.36 11.44
C ILE A 102 12.75 -0.93 11.94
N GLU A 103 12.08 -0.07 11.20
CA GLU A 103 11.85 1.33 11.53
C GLU A 103 10.35 1.55 11.71
N TYR A 104 9.98 2.46 12.61
CA TYR A 104 8.59 2.81 12.85
C TYR A 104 8.42 4.32 12.75
N ARG A 105 7.34 4.72 12.09
CA ARG A 105 6.89 6.10 12.04
C ARG A 105 5.56 6.22 12.76
N VAL A 106 5.48 7.16 13.69
CA VAL A 106 4.28 7.40 14.52
C VAL A 106 3.58 8.65 14.02
N PHE A 107 2.26 8.57 13.86
CA PHE A 107 1.39 9.66 13.43
C PHE A 107 0.35 9.91 14.50
N THR A 108 0.08 11.18 14.79
CA THR A 108 -1.00 11.63 15.67
C THR A 108 -1.73 12.79 15.01
N LEU A 109 -2.92 13.15 15.51
CA LEU A 109 -3.68 14.28 14.93
C LEU A 109 -2.84 15.55 14.80
N ASP A 110 -2.07 15.89 15.82
CA ASP A 110 -1.25 17.11 15.84
C ASP A 110 0.20 16.88 15.38
N ASN A 111 0.53 15.68 14.89
CA ASN A 111 1.88 15.39 14.39
C ASN A 111 1.85 14.40 13.22
N ASN A 112 1.97 14.95 12.02
CA ASN A 112 2.19 14.23 10.79
C ASN A 112 3.70 14.05 10.54
N SER A 113 4.23 12.87 10.84
CA SER A 113 5.65 12.55 10.68
C SER A 113 6.19 12.60 9.25
N ILE A 114 5.37 12.88 8.22
CA ILE A 114 5.92 13.25 6.90
C ILE A 114 6.72 14.56 6.98
N PHE A 115 6.39 15.46 7.92
CA PHE A 115 7.13 16.72 8.13
C PHE A 115 8.56 16.50 8.63
N ASP A 116 8.83 15.36 9.26
CA ASP A 116 10.21 14.96 9.60
C ASP A 116 11.06 14.80 8.34
N ASP A 117 10.51 14.18 7.31
CA ASP A 117 11.20 14.02 6.02
C ASP A 117 11.27 15.32 5.23
N ILE A 118 10.21 16.14 5.25
CA ILE A 118 10.21 17.45 4.59
C ILE A 118 11.33 18.31 5.19
N ARG A 119 11.47 18.30 6.52
CA ARG A 119 12.52 19.01 7.24
C ARG A 119 13.91 18.46 6.92
N SER A 120 14.08 17.14 6.84
CA SER A 120 15.34 16.52 6.38
C SER A 120 15.72 17.00 4.97
N LEU A 121 14.75 17.02 4.05
CA LEU A 121 14.95 17.47 2.68
C LEU A 121 15.25 18.98 2.61
N GLN A 122 14.51 19.81 3.35
CA GLN A 122 14.76 21.25 3.48
C GLN A 122 16.20 21.54 3.93
N ARG A 123 16.66 20.84 4.97
CA ARG A 123 18.04 20.98 5.50
C ARG A 123 19.10 20.61 4.48
N PHE A 124 18.85 19.62 3.62
CA PHE A 124 19.79 19.26 2.56
C PHE A 124 20.06 20.44 1.60
N PHE A 125 19.03 21.23 1.31
CA PHE A 125 19.06 22.39 0.43
C PHE A 125 19.39 23.72 1.13
N LEU A 126 19.37 23.77 2.46
CA LEU A 126 19.61 24.98 3.24
C LEU A 126 21.04 25.51 2.98
N GLY A 127 21.16 26.82 2.73
CA GLY A 127 22.44 27.49 2.47
C GLY A 127 23.14 27.12 1.15
N LYS A 128 22.50 26.33 0.28
CA LYS A 128 23.06 25.89 -1.00
C LYS A 128 22.16 26.32 -2.16
N LYS A 129 22.73 26.95 -3.19
CA LYS A 129 22.00 27.26 -4.44
C LYS A 129 22.17 26.12 -5.44
N PHE A 130 21.06 25.47 -5.80
CA PHE A 130 21.05 24.41 -6.82
C PHE A 130 20.40 24.91 -8.11
N GLU A 131 21.10 24.85 -9.24
CA GLU A 131 20.50 25.15 -10.55
C GLU A 131 19.53 24.02 -10.94
N LEU A 132 18.21 24.28 -10.97
CA LEU A 132 17.18 23.25 -11.18
C LEU A 132 17.41 22.40 -12.42
N LYS A 133 17.83 23.02 -13.54
CA LYS A 133 18.08 22.30 -14.80
C LYS A 133 19.26 21.33 -14.75
N LYS A 134 20.16 21.46 -13.78
CA LYS A 134 21.33 20.60 -13.59
C LYS A 134 21.16 19.63 -12.43
N MET A 135 19.99 19.65 -11.81
CA MET A 135 19.69 18.81 -10.67
C MET A 135 19.53 17.37 -11.14
N ASP A 136 20.44 16.49 -10.74
CA ASP A 136 20.28 15.06 -10.92
C ASP A 136 19.53 14.48 -9.71
N PHE A 137 18.29 14.06 -9.96
CA PHE A 137 17.40 13.53 -8.92
C PHE A 137 17.95 12.25 -8.30
N LYS A 138 18.65 11.42 -9.08
CA LYS A 138 19.26 10.19 -8.57
C LYS A 138 20.37 10.51 -7.58
N THR A 139 21.24 11.45 -7.91
CA THR A 139 22.27 11.94 -6.98
C THR A 139 21.63 12.49 -5.71
N ILE A 140 20.54 13.25 -5.79
CA ILE A 140 19.84 13.74 -4.58
C ILE A 140 19.35 12.56 -3.75
N PHE A 141 18.65 11.60 -4.38
CA PHE A 141 18.16 10.41 -3.70
C PHE A 141 19.28 9.69 -2.95
N GLU A 142 20.41 9.43 -3.61
CA GLU A 142 21.55 8.77 -3.00
C GLU A 142 22.09 9.49 -1.75
N ASN A 143 21.99 10.82 -1.71
CA ASN A 143 22.44 11.66 -0.57
C ASN A 143 21.41 11.79 0.57
N VAL A 144 20.11 11.62 0.29
CA VAL A 144 19.05 11.86 1.30
C VAL A 144 18.32 10.60 1.73
N GLN A 145 18.44 9.48 1.01
CA GLN A 145 17.69 8.24 1.25
C GLN A 145 17.80 7.67 2.67
N ASP A 146 18.91 7.93 3.38
CA ASP A 146 19.09 7.45 4.75
C ASP A 146 18.47 8.37 5.82
N ASN A 147 18.05 9.57 5.43
CA ASN A 147 17.40 10.56 6.30
C ASN A 147 15.88 10.65 6.09
N ILE A 148 15.33 9.84 5.19
CA ILE A 148 13.90 9.72 4.92
C ILE A 148 13.42 8.31 5.23
N PHE A 149 12.15 8.16 5.59
CA PHE A 149 11.64 6.88 6.08
C PHE A 149 11.37 5.86 4.99
N VAL A 150 10.84 6.28 3.83
CA VAL A 150 10.60 5.38 2.69
C VAL A 150 11.75 5.54 1.70
N LYS A 151 12.55 4.48 1.53
CA LYS A 151 13.76 4.49 0.70
C LYS A 151 13.43 4.20 -0.76
N ASP A 152 12.65 5.10 -1.36
CA ASP A 152 12.17 4.98 -2.74
C ASP A 152 12.25 6.31 -3.49
N GLU A 153 12.67 6.28 -4.76
CA GLU A 153 12.84 7.49 -5.58
C GLU A 153 11.51 8.21 -5.83
N TYR A 154 10.42 7.48 -6.03
CA TYR A 154 9.10 8.10 -6.23
C TYR A 154 8.58 8.72 -4.94
N TYR A 155 8.82 8.11 -3.78
CA TYR A 155 8.52 8.76 -2.50
C TYR A 155 9.27 10.09 -2.36
N LEU A 156 10.57 10.13 -2.65
CA LEU A 156 11.33 11.38 -2.62
C LEU A 156 10.75 12.42 -3.58
N PHE A 157 10.25 12.00 -4.74
CA PHE A 157 9.64 12.91 -5.72
C PHE A 157 8.36 13.52 -5.16
N GLN A 158 7.50 12.70 -4.53
CA GLN A 158 6.30 13.18 -3.84
C GLN A 158 6.63 14.07 -2.65
N LEU A 159 7.69 13.74 -1.90
CA LEU A 159 8.18 14.54 -0.79
C LEU A 159 8.67 15.91 -1.27
N PHE A 160 9.39 15.98 -2.37
CA PHE A 160 9.84 17.24 -2.97
C PHE A 160 8.65 18.12 -3.37
N ASN A 161 7.64 17.54 -4.03
CA ASN A 161 6.42 18.25 -4.42
C ASN A 161 5.65 18.81 -3.22
N ILE A 162 5.47 18.00 -2.17
CA ILE A 162 4.84 18.45 -0.91
C ILE A 162 5.68 19.51 -0.19
N ALA A 163 6.99 19.32 -0.14
CA ALA A 163 7.92 20.26 0.48
C ALA A 163 7.81 21.64 -0.19
N SER A 164 7.75 21.68 -1.53
CA SER A 164 7.47 22.90 -2.29
C SER A 164 6.12 23.50 -1.94
N TYR A 165 5.05 22.70 -1.83
CA TYR A 165 3.71 23.18 -1.44
C TYR A 165 3.70 23.86 -0.06
N PHE A 166 4.45 23.31 0.90
CA PHE A 166 4.64 23.92 2.22
C PHE A 166 5.78 24.96 2.27
N SER A 167 6.22 25.46 1.11
CA SER A 167 7.25 26.49 1.00
C SER A 167 8.57 26.13 1.69
N ALA A 168 8.93 24.85 1.79
CA ALA A 168 10.22 24.43 2.33
C ALA A 168 11.40 24.91 1.45
N PHE A 169 11.14 25.27 0.19
CA PHE A 169 12.11 25.79 -0.75
C PHE A 169 11.72 27.17 -1.26
N SER A 170 12.73 27.95 -1.64
CA SER A 170 12.60 29.17 -2.44
C SER A 170 13.21 28.98 -3.82
N TYR A 171 12.60 29.66 -4.78
CA TYR A 171 13.02 29.69 -6.18
C TYR A 171 13.53 31.10 -6.52
N GLU A 172 14.73 31.19 -7.07
CA GLU A 172 15.35 32.45 -7.47
C GLU A 172 15.69 32.42 -8.97
N ASP A 173 15.13 33.36 -9.72
CA ASP A 173 15.37 33.51 -11.14
C ASP A 173 16.56 34.46 -11.40
N ILE A 174 17.64 33.93 -11.96
CA ILE A 174 18.82 34.71 -12.36
C ILE A 174 19.05 34.51 -13.86
N GLY A 175 18.49 35.42 -14.66
CA GLY A 175 18.55 35.35 -16.13
C GLY A 175 17.74 34.17 -16.67
N LYS A 176 18.41 33.20 -17.31
CA LYS A 176 17.78 31.96 -17.86
C LYS A 176 17.84 30.76 -16.91
N LYS A 177 18.34 30.96 -15.69
CA LYS A 177 18.57 29.91 -14.69
C LYS A 177 17.64 30.12 -13.51
N VAL A 178 17.05 29.02 -13.07
CA VAL A 178 16.24 28.96 -11.85
C VAL A 178 17.05 28.21 -10.81
N PHE A 179 17.24 28.85 -9.66
CA PHE A 179 17.94 28.25 -8.52
C PHE A 179 16.95 27.87 -7.43
N LEU A 180 17.14 26.70 -6.84
CA LEU A 180 16.42 26.24 -5.67
C LEU A 180 17.31 26.33 -4.43
N THR A 181 16.74 26.81 -3.34
CA THR A 181 17.37 26.92 -2.01
C THR A 181 16.39 26.48 -0.94
N GLY A 182 16.89 25.85 0.13
CA GLY A 182 16.07 25.57 1.32
C GLY A 182 15.77 26.85 2.07
N ASN A 183 14.52 27.03 2.51
CA ASN A 183 14.13 28.15 3.36
C ASN A 183 14.59 27.95 4.80
N ASP A 184 14.81 29.05 5.52
CA ASP A 184 15.40 29.05 6.88
C ASP A 184 14.35 28.97 8.02
N PHE A 185 13.05 28.81 7.69
CA PHE A 185 12.02 28.60 8.70
C PHE A 185 11.80 27.11 8.99
N ASP A 186 11.34 26.77 10.19
CA ASP A 186 10.98 25.38 10.50
C ASP A 186 9.63 25.01 9.88
N VAL A 187 9.65 24.11 8.89
CA VAL A 187 8.45 23.61 8.20
C VAL A 187 7.44 22.92 9.13
N ASN A 188 7.84 22.50 10.34
CA ASN A 188 6.91 22.00 11.35
C ASN A 188 5.86 23.02 11.78
N PHE A 189 6.04 24.31 11.48
CA PHE A 189 4.98 25.29 11.64
C PHE A 189 3.67 24.87 10.95
N PHE A 190 3.75 24.13 9.84
CA PHE A 190 2.58 23.61 9.12
C PHE A 190 2.10 22.24 9.61
N ASN A 191 2.80 21.62 10.55
CA ASN A 191 2.47 20.33 11.14
C ASN A 191 1.43 20.51 12.25
N ASP A 192 0.19 20.71 11.81
CA ASP A 192 -0.98 20.92 12.64
C ASP A 192 -2.06 19.86 12.36
N SER A 193 -3.17 19.90 13.10
CA SER A 193 -4.32 19.00 12.91
C SER A 193 -4.97 19.05 11.52
N LYS A 194 -4.67 20.09 10.72
CA LYS A 194 -5.18 20.27 9.35
C LYS A 194 -4.17 19.83 8.30
N SER A 195 -2.93 19.52 8.69
CA SER A 195 -1.84 19.15 7.79
C SER A 195 -2.21 17.96 6.90
N TYR A 196 -2.87 16.95 7.46
CA TYR A 196 -3.39 15.79 6.71
C TYR A 196 -4.34 16.19 5.59
N LEU A 197 -5.31 17.07 5.87
CA LEU A 197 -6.28 17.53 4.86
C LEU A 197 -5.59 18.34 3.77
N LYS A 198 -4.64 19.22 4.14
CA LYS A 198 -3.83 19.99 3.16
C LYS A 198 -3.03 19.06 2.24
N ILE A 199 -2.43 18.00 2.80
CA ILE A 199 -1.68 16.99 2.02
C ILE A 199 -2.60 16.19 1.09
N ILE A 200 -3.77 15.76 1.58
CA ILE A 200 -4.76 15.06 0.74
C ILE A 200 -5.22 15.98 -0.39
N ASP A 201 -5.54 17.24 -0.08
CA ASP A 201 -5.97 18.25 -1.05
C ASP A 201 -4.87 18.60 -2.06
N PHE A 202 -3.60 18.38 -1.72
CA PHE A 202 -2.46 18.51 -2.64
C PHE A 202 -2.31 17.30 -3.57
N TRP A 203 -2.38 16.08 -3.04
CA TRP A 203 -2.15 14.86 -3.83
C TRP A 203 -3.30 14.51 -4.77
N LEU A 204 -4.55 14.73 -4.36
CA LEU A 204 -5.70 14.33 -5.17
C LEU A 204 -5.78 15.03 -6.54
N PRO A 205 -5.50 16.34 -6.67
CA PRO A 205 -5.37 16.98 -7.97
C PRO A 205 -4.29 16.37 -8.86
N ILE A 206 -3.13 16.01 -8.29
CA ILE A 206 -2.04 15.37 -9.05
C ILE A 206 -2.50 14.01 -9.57
N ALA A 207 -3.11 13.19 -8.71
CA ALA A 207 -3.65 11.90 -9.11
C ALA A 207 -4.71 12.05 -10.20
N ALA A 208 -5.68 12.95 -10.02
CA ALA A 208 -6.74 13.21 -10.99
C ALA A 208 -6.20 13.66 -12.35
N GLN A 209 -5.26 14.61 -12.37
CA GLN A 209 -4.63 15.09 -13.60
C GLN A 209 -3.87 13.99 -14.33
N LEU A 210 -3.17 13.12 -13.59
CA LEU A 210 -2.49 11.98 -14.21
C LEU A 210 -3.51 11.03 -14.84
N PHE A 211 -4.57 10.66 -14.13
CA PHE A 211 -5.62 9.83 -14.71
C PHE A 211 -6.30 10.50 -15.90
N GLU A 212 -6.49 11.82 -15.87
CA GLU A 212 -7.01 12.59 -17.02
C GLU A 212 -6.05 12.51 -18.22
N ASN A 213 -4.74 12.57 -18.02
CA ASN A 213 -3.77 12.43 -19.11
C ASN A 213 -3.76 11.01 -19.72
N PHE A 214 -4.02 9.98 -18.91
CA PHE A 214 -4.06 8.59 -19.38
C PHE A 214 -5.39 8.22 -20.04
N PHE A 215 -6.51 8.76 -19.55
CA PHE A 215 -7.85 8.34 -19.97
C PHE A 215 -8.65 9.44 -20.68
N GLY A 216 -8.11 10.65 -20.80
CA GLY A 216 -8.89 11.83 -21.16
C GLY A 216 -9.83 12.24 -20.02
N ASN A 217 -10.83 13.07 -20.34
CA ASN A 217 -11.83 13.59 -19.39
C ASN A 217 -12.81 12.54 -18.83
N MET A 218 -12.38 11.30 -18.62
CA MET A 218 -13.24 10.26 -18.05
C MET A 218 -13.64 10.59 -16.62
N ASN A 219 -14.94 10.44 -16.36
CA ASN A 219 -15.63 10.86 -15.15
C ASN A 219 -15.25 10.10 -13.83
N PRO A 220 -14.66 8.88 -13.79
CA PRO A 220 -14.46 8.22 -12.51
C PRO A 220 -13.31 8.80 -11.68
N TYR A 221 -12.38 9.59 -12.25
CA TYR A 221 -11.14 9.99 -11.57
C TYR A 221 -10.99 11.48 -11.29
N THR A 222 -12.08 12.25 -11.35
CA THR A 222 -12.08 13.65 -10.92
C THR A 222 -11.70 13.78 -9.44
N VAL A 223 -11.18 14.95 -9.03
CA VAL A 223 -10.80 15.21 -7.62
C VAL A 223 -11.97 14.95 -6.66
N SER A 224 -13.20 15.32 -7.05
CA SER A 224 -14.40 15.07 -6.25
C SER A 224 -14.72 13.57 -6.12
N CYS A 225 -14.57 12.81 -7.21
CA CYS A 225 -14.71 11.35 -7.18
C CYS A 225 -13.65 10.71 -6.27
N LEU A 226 -12.37 11.08 -6.39
CA LEU A 226 -11.29 10.57 -5.56
C LEU A 226 -11.51 10.89 -4.07
N LYS A 227 -11.92 12.12 -3.72
CA LYS A 227 -12.29 12.50 -2.35
C LYS A 227 -13.40 11.62 -1.79
N ARG A 228 -14.41 11.31 -2.61
CA ARG A 228 -15.50 10.40 -2.23
C ARG A 228 -14.98 8.97 -2.04
N TYR A 229 -14.07 8.49 -2.89
CA TYR A 229 -13.51 7.14 -2.74
C TYR A 229 -12.65 6.98 -1.49
N ILE A 230 -11.96 8.02 -1.00
CA ILE A 230 -11.28 7.95 0.30
C ILE A 230 -12.25 7.61 1.43
N LYS A 231 -13.45 8.19 1.41
CA LYS A 231 -14.43 8.06 2.51
C LYS A 231 -15.26 6.78 2.45
N ASN A 232 -15.19 6.03 1.36
CA ASN A 232 -16.00 4.85 1.14
C ASN A 232 -15.11 3.63 0.91
N LYS A 233 -15.50 2.51 1.51
CA LYS A 233 -14.91 1.22 1.18
C LYS A 233 -14.95 1.00 -0.34
N THR A 234 -13.85 0.55 -0.91
CA THR A 234 -13.76 0.38 -2.37
C THR A 234 -12.89 -0.82 -2.71
N MET A 235 -13.37 -1.65 -3.63
CA MET A 235 -12.56 -2.64 -4.32
C MET A 235 -11.95 -1.98 -5.55
N LEU A 236 -10.64 -2.14 -5.75
CA LEU A 236 -9.94 -1.55 -6.89
C LEU A 236 -10.55 -2.02 -8.21
N GLN A 237 -10.91 -3.32 -8.31
CA GLN A 237 -11.69 -3.86 -9.42
C GLN A 237 -12.95 -3.05 -9.75
N LYS A 238 -13.72 -2.56 -8.77
CA LYS A 238 -14.93 -1.75 -9.03
C LYS A 238 -14.60 -0.38 -9.65
N LEU A 239 -13.41 0.17 -9.38
CA LEU A 239 -12.91 1.38 -10.05
C LEU A 239 -12.41 1.06 -11.46
N LEU A 240 -11.70 -0.06 -11.60
CA LEU A 240 -11.18 -0.54 -12.87
C LEU A 240 -12.31 -0.94 -13.83
N ASP A 241 -13.39 -1.56 -13.36
CA ASP A 241 -14.60 -1.86 -14.14
C ASP A 241 -15.23 -0.58 -14.72
N LYS A 242 -15.25 0.52 -13.96
CA LYS A 242 -15.67 1.83 -14.48
C LYS A 242 -14.73 2.38 -15.53
N THR A 243 -13.46 1.99 -15.50
CA THR A 243 -12.46 2.37 -16.50
C THR A 243 -12.68 1.58 -17.79
N LEU A 244 -12.88 0.26 -17.69
CA LEU A 244 -13.25 -0.59 -18.83
C LEU A 244 -14.52 -0.07 -19.51
N ALA A 245 -15.56 0.21 -18.71
CA ALA A 245 -16.81 0.76 -19.22
C ALA A 245 -16.61 2.13 -19.91
N ALA A 246 -15.81 3.03 -19.31
CA ALA A 246 -15.54 4.34 -19.90
C ALA A 246 -14.68 4.27 -21.18
N LEU A 247 -13.82 3.25 -21.30
CA LEU A 247 -13.05 2.93 -22.50
C LEU A 247 -13.87 2.13 -23.53
N SER A 248 -15.13 1.81 -23.25
CA SER A 248 -15.99 0.94 -24.09
C SER A 248 -15.36 -0.45 -24.37
N ILE A 249 -14.60 -0.97 -23.41
CA ILE A 249 -14.03 -2.32 -23.45
C ILE A 249 -15.02 -3.31 -22.82
N ASN A 250 -15.31 -4.42 -23.50
CA ASN A 250 -16.14 -5.48 -22.96
C ASN A 250 -15.38 -6.25 -21.85
N LYS A 251 -16.02 -6.41 -20.68
CA LYS A 251 -15.44 -7.10 -19.52
C LYS A 251 -15.18 -8.58 -19.79
N ASP A 252 -16.08 -9.27 -20.47
CA ASP A 252 -15.92 -10.70 -20.77
C ASP A 252 -14.79 -10.94 -21.78
N GLU A 253 -14.62 -10.03 -22.74
CA GLU A 253 -13.48 -10.06 -23.66
C GLU A 253 -12.15 -9.85 -22.92
N PHE A 254 -12.11 -8.95 -21.93
CA PHE A 254 -10.93 -8.77 -21.08
C PHE A 254 -10.62 -10.01 -20.25
N VAL A 255 -11.63 -10.62 -19.63
CA VAL A 255 -11.46 -11.84 -18.82
C VAL A 255 -10.92 -12.99 -19.67
N ASN A 256 -11.46 -13.19 -20.88
CA ASN A 256 -10.97 -14.22 -21.80
C ASN A 256 -9.52 -14.00 -22.21
N TYR A 257 -9.09 -12.75 -22.41
CA TYR A 257 -7.68 -12.43 -22.65
C TYR A 257 -6.81 -12.69 -21.42
N ALA A 258 -7.24 -12.22 -20.23
CA ALA A 258 -6.47 -12.37 -18.98
C ALA A 258 -6.26 -13.84 -18.59
N LEU A 259 -7.22 -14.71 -18.93
CA LEU A 259 -7.14 -16.16 -18.73
C LEU A 259 -6.36 -16.89 -19.84
N GLY A 260 -5.86 -16.18 -20.87
CA GLY A 260 -5.15 -16.77 -22.00
C GLY A 260 -6.04 -17.62 -22.92
N ILE A 261 -7.36 -17.42 -22.88
CA ILE A 261 -8.35 -18.09 -23.73
C ILE A 261 -8.35 -17.45 -25.12
N ASP A 262 -8.10 -16.15 -25.20
CA ASP A 262 -7.99 -15.36 -26.43
C ASP A 262 -6.60 -14.72 -26.53
N ASN A 263 -5.78 -15.20 -27.47
CA ASN A 263 -4.38 -14.81 -27.67
C ASN A 263 -4.20 -13.80 -28.81
N ASP A 264 -5.23 -13.02 -29.15
CA ASP A 264 -5.13 -12.00 -30.18
C ASP A 264 -4.15 -10.87 -29.74
N GLU A 265 -2.91 -10.93 -30.23
CA GLU A 265 -1.83 -9.97 -30.00
C GLU A 265 -2.18 -8.53 -30.42
N SER A 266 -3.25 -8.33 -31.21
CA SER A 266 -3.74 -6.99 -31.55
C SER A 266 -4.43 -6.26 -30.39
N LYS A 267 -4.69 -6.94 -29.26
CA LYS A 267 -5.41 -6.41 -28.08
C LYS A 267 -4.51 -5.82 -26.99
N ASN A 268 -3.55 -4.99 -27.41
CA ASN A 268 -2.60 -4.28 -26.53
C ASN A 268 -3.26 -3.35 -25.47
N TYR A 269 -4.58 -3.13 -25.56
CA TYR A 269 -5.34 -2.33 -24.60
C TYR A 269 -5.62 -3.05 -23.26
N TYR A 270 -5.35 -4.35 -23.16
CA TYR A 270 -5.48 -5.09 -21.89
C TYR A 270 -4.25 -4.97 -21.00
N GLU A 271 -3.06 -4.82 -21.58
CA GLU A 271 -1.88 -4.37 -20.84
C GLU A 271 -2.14 -3.01 -20.18
N ASN A 272 -2.95 -2.15 -20.82
CA ASN A 272 -3.35 -0.89 -20.21
C ASN A 272 -4.14 -1.08 -18.91
N TYR A 273 -4.92 -2.15 -18.73
CA TYR A 273 -5.64 -2.42 -17.48
C TYR A 273 -4.70 -2.57 -16.27
N PHE A 274 -3.66 -3.36 -16.47
CA PHE A 274 -2.62 -3.62 -15.49
C PHE A 274 -1.78 -2.36 -15.21
N ILE A 275 -1.50 -1.58 -16.25
CA ILE A 275 -0.90 -0.25 -16.11
C ILE A 275 -1.83 0.69 -15.31
N VAL A 276 -3.14 0.74 -15.58
CA VAL A 276 -4.11 1.55 -14.82
C VAL A 276 -4.08 1.19 -13.34
N SER A 277 -4.15 -0.11 -13.05
CA SER A 277 -4.10 -0.64 -11.69
C SER A 277 -2.82 -0.20 -10.97
N ALA A 278 -1.65 -0.38 -11.60
CA ALA A 278 -0.37 0.07 -11.05
C ALA A 278 -0.36 1.59 -10.78
N TYR A 279 -0.93 2.40 -11.67
CA TYR A 279 -1.00 3.86 -11.51
C TYR A 279 -1.98 4.28 -10.41
N LEU A 280 -3.14 3.62 -10.29
CA LEU A 280 -4.06 3.84 -9.18
C LEU A 280 -3.38 3.54 -7.85
N VAL A 281 -2.65 2.43 -7.79
CA VAL A 281 -1.90 2.08 -6.59
C VAL A 281 -0.81 3.11 -6.30
N LYS A 282 0.00 3.46 -7.30
CA LYS A 282 1.14 4.39 -7.17
C LYS A 282 0.74 5.81 -6.79
N TYR A 283 -0.28 6.38 -7.43
CA TYR A 283 -0.62 7.80 -7.30
C TYR A 283 -1.78 8.09 -6.33
N PHE A 284 -2.58 7.09 -5.99
CA PHE A 284 -3.71 7.26 -5.08
C PHE A 284 -3.59 6.39 -3.83
N VAL A 285 -3.40 5.08 -3.98
CA VAL A 285 -3.43 4.17 -2.83
C VAL A 285 -2.22 4.37 -1.91
N ILE A 286 -1.00 4.32 -2.44
CA ILE A 286 0.24 4.40 -1.65
C ILE A 286 0.40 5.74 -0.94
N PRO A 287 0.22 6.89 -1.61
CA PRO A 287 0.32 8.18 -0.92
C PRO A 287 -0.61 8.25 0.29
N LEU A 288 -1.83 7.72 0.16
CA LEU A 288 -2.85 7.76 1.20
C LEU A 288 -2.76 6.61 2.22
N SER A 289 -1.88 5.62 2.03
CA SER A 289 -1.75 4.47 2.93
C SER A 289 -0.39 4.34 3.59
N TYR A 290 0.69 4.48 2.82
CA TYR A 290 2.05 4.20 3.27
C TYR A 290 2.93 5.46 3.36
N PHE A 291 2.50 6.59 2.79
CA PHE A 291 3.14 7.89 3.05
C PHE A 291 2.45 8.62 4.22
N ILE A 292 1.11 8.60 4.23
CA ILE A 292 0.28 8.92 5.38
C ILE A 292 -0.73 7.79 5.62
N PRO A 293 -1.06 7.39 6.85
CA PRO A 293 -1.87 6.21 7.14
C PRO A 293 -3.39 6.50 7.14
N ILE A 294 -3.93 7.04 6.04
CA ILE A 294 -5.37 7.40 5.94
C ILE A 294 -6.21 6.22 5.51
N ILE A 295 -5.82 5.55 4.43
CA ILE A 295 -6.47 4.33 3.95
C ILE A 295 -5.61 3.12 4.28
N GLN A 296 -6.27 1.97 4.31
CA GLN A 296 -5.72 0.67 4.65
C GLN A 296 -5.98 -0.29 3.48
N PRO A 297 -5.01 -0.49 2.59
CA PRO A 297 -5.09 -1.47 1.53
C PRO A 297 -4.93 -2.91 2.06
N CYS A 298 -5.55 -3.86 1.38
CA CYS A 298 -5.40 -5.29 1.58
C CYS A 298 -5.52 -6.02 0.24
N TYR A 299 -4.43 -6.60 -0.24
CA TYR A 299 -4.48 -7.54 -1.36
C TYR A 299 -4.95 -8.87 -0.82
N ILE A 300 -5.99 -9.44 -1.43
CA ILE A 300 -6.54 -10.73 -0.99
C ILE A 300 -5.62 -11.91 -1.30
N SER A 301 -4.58 -11.69 -2.10
CA SER A 301 -3.53 -12.65 -2.44
C SER A 301 -2.35 -12.57 -1.47
N LYS A 302 -1.84 -13.75 -1.08
CA LYS A 302 -0.56 -13.87 -0.38
C LYS A 302 0.60 -13.60 -1.32
N VAL A 303 1.67 -12.99 -0.80
CA VAL A 303 2.91 -12.84 -1.56
C VAL A 303 3.63 -14.18 -1.74
N ASN A 304 3.92 -14.51 -2.99
CA ASN A 304 4.93 -15.49 -3.36
C ASN A 304 6.25 -14.78 -3.65
N PHE A 305 7.24 -14.93 -2.76
CA PHE A 305 8.54 -14.27 -2.91
C PHE A 305 9.35 -14.76 -4.11
N ASP A 306 9.20 -16.02 -4.54
CA ASP A 306 9.92 -16.51 -5.70
C ASP A 306 9.40 -15.86 -6.99
N PHE A 307 8.09 -15.67 -7.08
CA PHE A 307 7.43 -14.95 -8.17
C PHE A 307 7.82 -13.46 -8.18
N ILE A 308 7.64 -12.76 -7.05
CA ILE A 308 7.95 -11.31 -6.98
C ILE A 308 9.43 -11.01 -7.25
N PHE A 309 10.33 -11.96 -6.93
CA PHE A 309 11.76 -11.83 -7.23
C PHE A 309 12.08 -12.02 -8.71
N ASN A 310 11.31 -12.83 -9.44
CA ASN A 310 11.40 -12.90 -10.90
C ASN A 310 10.91 -11.59 -11.52
N ASP A 311 9.76 -11.08 -11.07
CA ASP A 311 9.20 -9.83 -11.58
C ASP A 311 10.14 -8.65 -11.33
N ALA A 312 10.77 -8.60 -10.15
CA ALA A 312 11.75 -7.56 -9.84
C ALA A 312 12.92 -7.56 -10.85
N GLU A 313 13.39 -8.74 -11.25
CA GLU A 313 14.45 -8.87 -12.27
C GLU A 313 13.98 -8.40 -13.64
N ILE A 314 12.76 -8.77 -14.05
CA ILE A 314 12.15 -8.33 -15.32
C ILE A 314 12.02 -6.81 -15.34
N ILE A 315 11.46 -6.22 -14.29
CA ILE A 315 11.30 -4.77 -14.16
C ILE A 315 12.63 -4.05 -14.29
N LEU A 316 13.67 -4.53 -13.61
CA LEU A 316 15.00 -3.92 -13.72
C LEU A 316 15.60 -4.07 -15.12
N LYS A 317 15.38 -5.22 -15.78
CA LYS A 317 15.93 -5.52 -17.11
C LYS A 317 15.27 -4.70 -18.22
N GLU A 318 13.95 -4.56 -18.15
CA GLU A 318 13.14 -3.87 -19.16
C GLU A 318 12.99 -2.37 -18.88
N GLY A 319 13.43 -1.90 -17.70
CA GLY A 319 13.36 -0.48 -17.32
C GLY A 319 11.95 -0.03 -16.92
N TYR A 320 11.11 -0.96 -16.46
CA TYR A 320 9.77 -0.68 -15.97
C TYR A 320 9.78 0.00 -14.58
N SER A 321 8.61 0.45 -14.14
CA SER A 321 8.45 1.09 -12.84
C SER A 321 8.46 0.03 -11.74
N SER A 322 9.19 0.25 -10.64
CA SER A 322 9.15 -0.65 -9.46
C SER A 322 7.73 -0.89 -8.93
N TYR A 323 6.83 0.06 -9.12
CA TYR A 323 5.42 -0.01 -8.73
C TYR A 323 4.61 -1.02 -9.53
N ASP A 324 5.14 -1.54 -10.64
CA ASP A 324 4.46 -2.57 -11.43
C ASP A 324 4.43 -3.91 -10.64
N LEU A 325 5.29 -4.09 -9.62
CA LEU A 325 5.19 -5.16 -8.62
C LEU A 325 3.91 -5.11 -7.78
N LEU A 326 3.20 -3.99 -7.78
CA LEU A 326 2.01 -3.76 -6.96
C LEU A 326 0.71 -3.89 -7.75
N ASN A 327 0.83 -4.23 -9.03
CA ASN A 327 -0.28 -4.41 -9.92
C ASN A 327 -1.07 -5.68 -9.55
N ASP A 328 -2.17 -5.49 -8.85
CA ASP A 328 -3.09 -6.57 -8.50
C ASP A 328 -4.49 -5.97 -8.34
N PRO A 329 -5.43 -6.34 -9.22
CA PRO A 329 -6.75 -5.73 -9.25
C PRO A 329 -7.65 -6.19 -8.08
N PHE A 330 -7.28 -7.25 -7.36
CA PHE A 330 -8.00 -7.74 -6.20
C PHE A 330 -7.62 -7.03 -4.90
N LEU A 331 -7.10 -5.81 -5.03
CA LEU A 331 -6.87 -4.91 -3.91
C LEU A 331 -8.20 -4.35 -3.40
N ILE A 332 -8.42 -4.48 -2.09
CA ILE A 332 -9.50 -3.80 -1.38
C ILE A 332 -8.86 -2.74 -0.48
N TYR A 333 -9.51 -1.59 -0.30
CA TYR A 333 -9.10 -0.65 0.74
C TYR A 333 -10.28 -0.11 1.53
N ASP A 334 -9.99 0.22 2.78
CA ASP A 334 -10.90 0.91 3.69
C ASP A 334 -10.18 2.06 4.40
N LEU A 335 -10.87 2.92 5.15
CA LEU A 335 -10.19 3.86 6.04
C LEU A 335 -9.51 3.09 7.19
N SER A 336 -8.28 3.47 7.52
CA SER A 336 -7.63 3.02 8.76
C SER A 336 -8.42 3.55 9.98
N HIS A 337 -8.17 3.02 11.18
CA HIS A 337 -8.81 3.57 12.40
C HIS A 337 -8.52 5.07 12.57
N PHE A 338 -7.26 5.47 12.33
CA PHE A 338 -6.82 6.86 12.36
C PHE A 338 -7.44 7.70 11.22
N GLY A 339 -7.47 7.17 10.00
CA GLY A 339 -8.12 7.83 8.85
C GLY A 339 -9.62 8.00 9.06
N ASN A 340 -10.28 7.07 9.74
CA ASN A 340 -11.69 7.17 10.10
C ASN A 340 -11.95 8.35 11.05
N LYS A 341 -11.06 8.57 12.03
CA LYS A 341 -11.12 9.73 12.94
C LYS A 341 -10.94 11.05 12.18
N LEU A 342 -9.98 11.10 11.27
CA LEU A 342 -9.68 12.30 10.46
C LEU A 342 -10.78 12.64 9.46
N MET A 343 -11.21 11.65 8.67
CA MET A 343 -12.07 11.88 7.50
C MET A 343 -13.56 11.88 7.83
N LYS A 344 -13.93 11.35 9.01
CA LYS A 344 -15.31 11.11 9.46
C LYS A 344 -16.09 10.36 8.40
N ARG A 345 -15.90 9.03 8.36
CA ARG A 345 -16.48 8.13 7.36
C ARG A 345 -17.98 8.37 7.18
N SER A 346 -18.44 8.33 5.93
CA SER A 346 -19.85 8.46 5.55
C SER A 346 -20.63 7.16 5.78
N ASP A 347 -20.00 6.02 5.52
CA ASP A 347 -20.54 4.67 5.77
C ASP A 347 -20.17 4.20 7.19
N ARG A 348 -21.00 3.38 7.84
CA ARG A 348 -20.69 2.75 9.14
C ARG A 348 -20.11 1.34 8.99
N SER A 349 -20.17 0.74 7.81
CA SER A 349 -19.65 -0.60 7.55
C SER A 349 -18.14 -0.58 7.29
N ARG A 350 -17.41 -1.59 7.79
CA ARG A 350 -15.97 -1.80 7.58
C ARG A 350 -15.75 -3.13 6.89
N LEU A 351 -14.95 -3.16 5.80
CA LEU A 351 -14.62 -4.41 5.10
C LEU A 351 -13.53 -5.21 5.82
N GLN A 352 -12.58 -4.51 6.42
CA GLN A 352 -11.34 -5.10 6.94
C GLN A 352 -11.28 -5.15 8.47
N ASP A 353 -12.36 -4.76 9.15
CA ASP A 353 -12.48 -4.91 10.61
C ASP A 353 -13.02 -6.32 10.91
N VAL A 354 -12.13 -7.29 10.68
CA VAL A 354 -12.39 -8.72 10.86
C VAL A 354 -12.17 -9.18 12.30
N PHE A 355 -11.70 -8.29 13.18
CA PHE A 355 -11.36 -8.61 14.57
C PHE A 355 -12.41 -8.06 15.54
N ASP A 356 -13.37 -8.91 15.90
CA ASP A 356 -14.33 -8.63 16.98
C ASP A 356 -13.71 -8.79 18.39
N THR A 357 -12.55 -9.47 18.46
CA THR A 357 -11.79 -9.76 19.69
C THR A 357 -10.32 -9.35 19.50
N PRO A 358 -9.50 -9.32 20.58
CA PRO A 358 -8.06 -9.12 20.45
C PRO A 358 -7.41 -10.06 19.45
N VAL A 359 -6.47 -9.54 18.67
CA VAL A 359 -5.75 -10.35 17.66
C VAL A 359 -4.98 -11.47 18.36
N ASN A 360 -5.21 -12.71 17.94
CA ASN A 360 -4.37 -13.86 18.30
C ASN A 360 -3.44 -14.23 17.14
N ILE A 361 -2.21 -13.72 17.15
CA ILE A 361 -1.25 -13.99 16.07
C ILE A 361 -0.88 -15.47 16.01
N ASP A 362 -0.73 -16.14 17.14
CA ASP A 362 -0.33 -17.55 17.16
C ASP A 362 -1.35 -18.43 16.44
N GLU A 363 -2.64 -18.18 16.65
CA GLU A 363 -3.73 -18.89 15.95
C GLU A 363 -3.71 -18.63 14.44
N ILE A 364 -3.51 -17.38 14.02
CA ILE A 364 -3.39 -17.03 12.59
C ILE A 364 -2.19 -17.75 11.96
N LEU A 365 -1.05 -17.77 12.63
CA LEU A 365 0.16 -18.42 12.12
C LEU A 365 0.07 -19.95 12.15
N MET A 366 -0.58 -20.53 13.15
CA MET A 366 -0.88 -21.97 13.17
C MET A 366 -1.78 -22.34 12.00
N THR A 367 -2.89 -21.62 11.81
CA THR A 367 -3.84 -21.83 10.69
C THR A 367 -3.13 -21.72 9.34
N LYS A 368 -2.32 -20.67 9.17
CA LYS A 368 -1.50 -20.49 7.97
C LYS A 368 -0.61 -21.70 7.73
N ASN A 369 0.12 -22.16 8.74
CA ASN A 369 1.04 -23.28 8.60
C ASN A 369 0.29 -24.59 8.28
N GLU A 370 -0.88 -24.82 8.88
CA GLU A 370 -1.72 -25.98 8.58
C GLU A 370 -2.19 -25.99 7.12
N ILE A 371 -2.69 -24.85 6.63
CA ILE A 371 -3.16 -24.71 5.23
C ILE A 371 -2.01 -24.97 4.26
N TYR A 372 -0.87 -24.28 4.43
CA TYR A 372 0.22 -24.34 3.45
C TYR A 372 1.18 -25.53 3.64
N SER A 373 1.00 -26.35 4.68
CA SER A 373 1.69 -27.63 4.82
C SER A 373 0.86 -28.80 4.28
N ASN A 374 -0.41 -28.57 3.92
CA ASN A 374 -1.31 -29.59 3.38
C ASN A 374 -1.56 -29.34 1.87
N PRO A 375 -1.05 -30.20 0.98
CA PRO A 375 -1.22 -30.06 -0.47
C PRO A 375 -2.70 -29.98 -0.92
N GLU A 376 -3.62 -30.70 -0.27
CA GLU A 376 -5.05 -30.70 -0.65
C GLU A 376 -5.72 -29.35 -0.34
N MET A 377 -5.35 -28.74 0.79
CA MET A 377 -5.85 -27.41 1.16
C MET A 377 -5.23 -26.33 0.28
N GLN A 378 -3.96 -26.49 -0.08
CA GLN A 378 -3.29 -25.59 -1.01
C GLN A 378 -3.96 -25.63 -2.39
N ASP A 379 -4.30 -26.82 -2.90
CA ASP A 379 -5.02 -26.98 -4.16
C ASP A 379 -6.42 -26.35 -4.11
N PHE A 380 -7.16 -26.46 -3.00
CA PHE A 380 -8.45 -25.79 -2.85
C PHE A 380 -8.33 -24.26 -2.97
N TRP A 381 -7.38 -23.65 -2.27
CA TRP A 381 -7.19 -22.20 -2.30
C TRP A 381 -6.59 -21.68 -3.62
N GLN A 382 -5.80 -22.49 -4.32
CA GLN A 382 -5.25 -22.16 -5.63
C GLN A 382 -6.26 -22.33 -6.77
N ASN A 383 -7.27 -23.19 -6.59
CA ASN A 383 -8.24 -23.54 -7.63
C ASN A 383 -9.67 -23.07 -7.34
N ILE A 384 -9.89 -22.21 -6.33
CA ILE A 384 -11.20 -21.62 -6.09
C ILE A 384 -11.66 -20.90 -7.37
N ASP A 385 -12.84 -21.25 -7.87
CA ASP A 385 -13.29 -20.77 -9.17
C ASP A 385 -13.51 -19.24 -9.12
N PRO A 386 -13.15 -18.47 -10.15
CA PRO A 386 -13.42 -17.03 -10.19
C PRO A 386 -14.89 -16.66 -9.95
N LYS A 387 -15.85 -17.50 -10.35
CA LYS A 387 -17.27 -17.34 -9.99
C LYS A 387 -17.54 -17.63 -8.53
N GLU A 388 -16.88 -18.61 -7.91
CA GLU A 388 -17.01 -18.86 -6.48
C GLU A 388 -16.41 -17.72 -5.65
N LEU A 389 -15.32 -17.11 -6.13
CA LEU A 389 -14.77 -15.88 -5.56
C LEU A 389 -15.71 -14.68 -5.81
N GLU A 390 -16.30 -14.55 -6.99
CA GLU A 390 -17.27 -13.50 -7.31
C GLU A 390 -18.59 -13.66 -6.54
N GLU A 391 -19.06 -14.89 -6.33
CA GLU A 391 -20.21 -15.24 -5.49
C GLU A 391 -19.90 -15.00 -4.03
N LEU A 392 -18.71 -15.34 -3.54
CA LEU A 392 -18.25 -14.98 -2.22
C LEU A 392 -18.31 -13.45 -2.07
N ILE A 393 -17.72 -12.69 -3.01
CA ILE A 393 -17.74 -11.23 -3.01
C ILE A 393 -19.17 -10.66 -3.08
N LYS A 394 -20.05 -11.22 -3.92
CA LYS A 394 -21.47 -10.83 -4.01
C LYS A 394 -22.19 -11.10 -2.70
N LEU A 395 -21.93 -12.22 -2.04
CA LEU A 395 -22.51 -12.56 -0.74
C LEU A 395 -22.01 -11.60 0.36
N LEU A 396 -20.81 -11.03 0.21
CA LEU A 396 -20.30 -9.94 1.07
C LEU A 396 -20.96 -8.60 0.76
N ASP A 397 -21.37 -8.36 -0.48
CA ASP A 397 -22.08 -7.15 -0.91
C ASP A 397 -23.59 -7.21 -0.57
N GLU A 398 -24.26 -8.35 -0.72
CA GLU A 398 -25.70 -8.55 -0.46
C GLU A 398 -26.03 -8.47 1.03
N LYS A 399 -25.17 -8.99 1.92
CA LYS A 399 -25.30 -8.82 3.38
C LYS A 399 -25.21 -7.36 3.84
N VAL A 400 -24.72 -6.45 2.98
CA VAL A 400 -24.63 -5.02 3.26
C VAL A 400 -25.93 -4.30 2.87
N GLU A 401 -26.63 -4.76 1.83
CA GLU A 401 -27.88 -4.14 1.35
C GLU A 401 -29.08 -4.50 2.23
N GLU A 402 -29.12 -5.70 2.81
CA GLU A 402 -30.20 -6.13 3.74
C GLU A 402 -30.23 -5.37 5.08
N MET A 403 -29.16 -4.64 5.45
CA MET A 403 -29.10 -3.87 6.71
C MET A 403 -29.58 -2.41 6.57
N VAL A 404 -30.04 -1.99 5.39
CA VAL A 404 -30.50 -0.61 5.12
C VAL A 404 -32.01 -0.43 5.39
N VAL A 405 -32.75 -1.52 5.62
CA VAL A 405 -34.20 -1.48 5.86
C VAL A 405 -34.52 -2.18 7.19
N GLU A 406 -35.06 -1.40 8.13
CA GLU A 406 -35.67 -1.77 9.42
C GLU A 406 -34.84 -1.71 10.73
N GLU A 407 -35.49 -1.07 11.72
CA GLU A 407 -35.00 -0.78 13.06
C GLU A 407 -34.96 -2.02 13.98
N LYS A 408 -33.91 -2.06 14.81
CA LYS A 408 -33.57 -2.95 15.95
C LYS A 408 -34.70 -3.81 16.54
N PRO A 409 -34.37 -5.08 16.92
CA PRO A 409 -33.93 -5.27 18.30
C PRO A 409 -32.65 -6.12 18.48
N LYS A 410 -32.06 -5.94 19.67
CA LYS A 410 -30.85 -6.58 20.20
C LYS A 410 -30.83 -8.11 19.99
N ARG A 411 -30.00 -8.57 19.07
CA ARG A 411 -29.20 -9.82 19.20
C ARG A 411 -27.79 -9.48 18.75
N LYS A 412 -26.80 -9.76 19.62
CA LYS A 412 -25.39 -9.75 19.24
C LYS A 412 -25.22 -10.89 18.23
N ILE A 413 -25.36 -10.58 16.95
CA ILE A 413 -25.04 -11.50 15.87
C ILE A 413 -23.56 -11.27 15.56
N HIS A 414 -22.78 -12.33 15.74
CA HIS A 414 -21.36 -12.41 15.45
C HIS A 414 -21.08 -11.87 14.05
N LYS A 415 -20.05 -11.03 13.87
CA LYS A 415 -19.60 -10.67 12.53
C LYS A 415 -18.79 -11.83 11.98
N GLU A 416 -19.52 -12.79 11.40
CA GLU A 416 -18.99 -13.82 10.51
C GLU A 416 -18.56 -13.22 9.17
N GLY A 417 -17.68 -12.22 9.24
CA GLY A 417 -17.15 -11.47 8.12
C GLY A 417 -15.80 -12.02 7.71
N ASN A 418 -15.86 -13.04 6.86
CA ASN A 418 -14.88 -13.37 5.82
C ASN A 418 -13.77 -14.34 6.26
N VAL A 419 -13.95 -15.59 5.80
CA VAL A 419 -13.20 -16.82 6.10
C VAL A 419 -13.76 -17.61 7.29
N ILE A 420 -15.08 -17.80 7.34
CA ILE A 420 -15.67 -18.76 8.28
C ILE A 420 -16.25 -19.95 7.53
N HIS A 421 -15.33 -20.81 7.10
CA HIS A 421 -15.58 -22.25 7.10
C HIS A 421 -14.38 -23.08 7.62
N LEU A 422 -13.28 -22.45 8.06
CA LEU A 422 -12.12 -23.20 8.54
C LEU A 422 -12.22 -23.68 9.99
N PHE A 423 -13.23 -23.27 10.76
CA PHE A 423 -13.42 -23.77 12.13
C PHE A 423 -14.89 -24.04 12.46
N ASN A 424 -15.40 -25.18 12.00
CA ASN A 424 -16.53 -25.85 12.62
C ASN A 424 -16.29 -27.37 12.69
N ASN A 425 -15.21 -27.75 13.39
CA ASN A 425 -15.09 -29.10 13.93
C ASN A 425 -15.20 -29.05 15.45
N LYS A 426 -16.45 -29.05 15.92
CA LYS A 426 -16.87 -29.75 17.14
C LYS A 426 -18.39 -29.86 17.16
N LYS A 427 -18.90 -30.94 16.58
CA LYS A 427 -19.86 -31.84 17.23
C LYS A 427 -19.71 -33.24 16.69
#